data_AF-A0A6C8GJ96-F1
#
_entry.id   AF-A0A6C8GJ96-F1
#
_cell.length_a   1.000
_cell.length_b   1.000
_cell.length_c   1.000
_cell.angle_alpha   90.00
_cell.angle_beta   90.00
_cell.angle_gamma   90.00
#
_symmetry.space_group_name_H-M   'P 1'
#
loop_
_entity.id
_entity.type
_entity.pdbx_description
1 polymer ?
#
loop_
_entity_poly.entity_id
_entity_poly.type
_entity_poly.pdbx_seq_one_letter_code
_entity_poly.pdbx_strand_id
1 'polypeptide(L)'
;MDELTAQALKAFTTRYCDAWQEKHGSWPLSEELYGVPSPCIISSTRDAVYWQPQPFEGEENVNAVERAFDIMVQPALHAFYTTQFAGDMPAQFADEKLTLLQTWSQDDFRRVQENLIGHLVTQKRLKLPPTLFIATQENELEVISVCNLSGEVIKETLGTRNRTVLAATLAEFLTQLNPLL
;
A
#
# COMPACT_ATOMS: atom_id res chain seq x y z
N MET A 1 -4.89 7.69 15.11
CA MET A 1 -4.88 7.51 13.64
C MET A 1 -4.13 8.68 13.04
N ASP A 2 -3.20 8.44 12.11
CA ASP A 2 -2.46 9.52 11.44
C ASP A 2 -3.36 10.17 10.37
N GLU A 3 -4.01 11.29 10.73
CA GLU A 3 -5.01 11.94 9.87
C GLU A 3 -4.43 12.49 8.56
N LEU A 4 -3.19 12.98 8.58
CA LEU A 4 -2.54 13.52 7.39
C LEU A 4 -2.28 12.42 6.36
N THR A 5 -1.81 11.26 6.79
CA THR A 5 -1.62 10.09 5.92
C THR A 5 -2.94 9.62 5.34
N ALA A 6 -3.99 9.51 6.17
CA ALA A 6 -5.32 9.09 5.71
C ALA A 6 -5.90 10.06 4.66
N GLN A 7 -5.77 11.37 4.89
CA GLN A 7 -6.21 12.40 3.93
C GLN A 7 -5.40 12.35 2.64
N ALA A 8 -4.07 12.21 2.72
CA ALA A 8 -3.21 12.12 1.55
C ALA A 8 -3.51 10.87 0.71
N LEU A 9 -3.77 9.73 1.37
CA LEU A 9 -4.14 8.47 0.71
C LEU A 9 -5.49 8.60 -0.02
N LYS A 10 -6.51 9.15 0.65
CA LYS A 10 -7.81 9.42 0.02
C LYS A 10 -7.66 10.36 -1.17
N ALA A 11 -6.88 11.43 -1.02
CA ALA A 11 -6.63 12.38 -2.11
C ALA A 11 -5.93 11.72 -3.31
N PHE A 12 -4.94 10.84 -3.08
CA PHE A 12 -4.32 10.08 -4.17
C PHE A 12 -5.31 9.12 -4.83
N THR A 13 -6.12 8.40 -4.05
CA THR A 13 -7.14 7.49 -4.55
C THR A 13 -8.18 8.20 -5.42
N THR A 14 -8.61 9.41 -5.02
CA THR A 14 -9.50 10.25 -5.84
C THR A 14 -8.83 10.61 -7.16
N ARG A 15 -7.58 11.10 -7.15
CA ARG A 15 -6.85 11.41 -8.39
C ARG A 15 -6.72 10.18 -9.30
N TYR A 16 -6.49 9.01 -8.72
CA TYR A 16 -6.40 7.76 -9.46
C TYR A 16 -7.71 7.40 -10.16
N CYS A 17 -8.84 7.48 -9.45
CA CYS A 17 -10.17 7.24 -10.02
C CYS A 17 -10.53 8.28 -11.09
N ASP A 18 -10.22 9.57 -10.86
CA ASP A 18 -10.46 10.65 -11.82
C ASP A 18 -9.68 10.41 -13.12
N ALA A 19 -8.42 9.99 -13.02
CA ALA A 19 -7.61 9.66 -14.19
C ALA A 19 -8.21 8.50 -15.01
N TRP A 20 -8.73 7.46 -14.34
CA TRP A 20 -9.43 6.36 -15.01
C TRP A 20 -10.70 6.84 -15.72
N GLN A 21 -11.47 7.70 -15.05
CA GLN A 21 -12.67 8.29 -15.63
C GLN A 21 -12.36 9.16 -16.85
N GLU A 22 -11.28 9.94 -16.82
CA GLU A 22 -10.86 10.79 -17.94
C GLU A 22 -10.36 9.97 -19.13
N LYS A 23 -9.53 8.95 -18.90
CA LYS A 23 -8.88 8.15 -19.96
C LYS A 23 -9.79 7.05 -20.53
N HIS A 24 -10.60 6.42 -19.70
CA HIS A 24 -11.37 5.21 -20.05
C HIS A 24 -12.89 5.39 -19.91
N GLY A 25 -13.36 6.48 -19.28
CA GLY A 25 -14.79 6.68 -19.02
C GLY A 25 -15.37 5.70 -17.98
N SER A 26 -14.51 5.10 -17.15
CA SER A 26 -14.88 4.06 -16.20
C SER A 26 -14.18 4.20 -14.85
N TRP A 27 -14.65 3.42 -13.88
CA TRP A 27 -13.87 3.09 -12.68
C TRP A 27 -12.64 2.24 -13.02
N PRO A 28 -11.65 2.14 -12.11
CA PRO A 28 -10.54 1.21 -12.23
C PRO A 28 -10.98 -0.23 -12.54
N LEU A 29 -10.29 -0.86 -13.49
CA LEU A 29 -10.49 -2.25 -13.89
C LEU A 29 -9.25 -3.07 -13.50
N SER A 30 -9.43 -4.23 -12.85
CA SER A 30 -8.34 -5.12 -12.48
C SER A 30 -8.63 -6.57 -12.87
N GLU A 31 -7.72 -7.15 -13.65
CA GLU A 31 -7.69 -8.60 -13.94
C GLU A 31 -7.16 -9.41 -12.75
N GLU A 32 -6.16 -8.87 -12.04
CA GLU A 32 -5.48 -9.54 -10.92
C GLU A 32 -6.42 -9.79 -9.72
N LEU A 33 -7.44 -8.94 -9.56
CA LEU A 33 -8.44 -9.05 -8.49
C LEU A 33 -9.64 -9.90 -8.88
N TYR A 34 -9.67 -10.46 -10.10
CA TYR A 34 -10.77 -11.31 -10.54
C TYR A 34 -10.88 -12.59 -9.68
N GLY A 35 -12.08 -12.86 -9.20
CA GLY A 35 -12.36 -14.02 -8.34
C GLY A 35 -11.99 -13.83 -6.87
N VAL A 36 -11.45 -12.67 -6.46
CA VAL A 36 -11.16 -12.35 -5.06
C VAL A 36 -12.28 -11.45 -4.49
N PRO A 37 -13.11 -11.93 -3.55
CA PRO A 37 -14.24 -11.16 -3.02
C PRO A 37 -13.82 -9.87 -2.31
N SER A 38 -14.56 -8.79 -2.55
CA SER A 38 -14.39 -7.51 -1.86
C SER A 38 -15.64 -6.64 -1.97
N PRO A 39 -15.91 -5.77 -0.97
CA PRO A 39 -16.93 -4.73 -1.08
C PRO A 39 -16.63 -3.70 -2.19
N CYS A 40 -15.37 -3.59 -2.64
CA CYS A 40 -14.96 -2.64 -3.68
C CYS A 40 -15.53 -2.96 -5.06
N ILE A 41 -15.93 -4.22 -5.31
CA ILE A 41 -16.40 -4.67 -6.63
C ILE A 41 -17.74 -4.02 -6.97
N ILE A 42 -17.77 -3.30 -8.09
CA ILE A 42 -18.98 -2.71 -8.67
C ILE A 42 -19.64 -3.72 -9.61
N SER A 43 -18.85 -4.30 -10.50
CA SER A 43 -19.26 -5.28 -11.50
C SER A 43 -18.06 -6.09 -11.98
N SER A 44 -18.32 -7.19 -12.68
CA SER A 44 -17.27 -8.06 -13.22
C SER A 44 -17.47 -8.23 -14.73
N THR A 45 -16.35 -8.30 -15.46
CA THR A 45 -16.31 -8.78 -16.84
C THR A 45 -16.11 -10.30 -16.83
N ARG A 46 -15.63 -10.87 -17.94
CA ARG A 46 -15.29 -12.29 -18.03
C ARG A 46 -14.06 -12.65 -17.17
N ASP A 47 -13.14 -11.71 -17.01
CA ASP A 47 -11.77 -11.91 -16.54
C ASP A 47 -11.24 -10.76 -15.66
N ALA A 48 -12.05 -9.74 -15.39
CA ALA A 48 -11.67 -8.58 -14.59
C ALA A 48 -12.83 -8.07 -13.73
N VAL A 49 -12.51 -7.19 -12.77
CA VAL A 49 -13.48 -6.51 -11.91
C VAL A 49 -13.32 -5.00 -11.97
N TYR A 50 -14.45 -4.29 -12.15
CA TYR A 50 -14.51 -2.86 -11.93
C TYR A 50 -14.67 -2.59 -10.44
N TRP A 51 -13.91 -1.64 -9.91
CA TRP A 51 -13.89 -1.38 -8.47
C TRP A 51 -13.85 0.09 -8.11
N GLN A 52 -14.35 0.42 -6.91
CA GLN A 52 -14.23 1.73 -6.29
C GLN A 52 -13.80 1.57 -4.82
N PRO A 53 -13.10 2.56 -4.23
CA PRO A 53 -12.75 2.50 -2.82
C PRO A 53 -14.00 2.41 -1.93
N GLN A 54 -13.91 1.66 -0.85
CA GLN A 54 -14.97 1.50 0.14
C GLN A 54 -14.45 1.82 1.55
N PRO A 55 -15.34 2.18 2.50
CA PRO A 55 -14.96 2.31 3.89
C PRO A 55 -14.26 1.04 4.39
N PHE A 56 -13.20 1.21 5.18
CA PHE A 56 -12.60 0.10 5.89
C PHE A 56 -13.55 -0.38 6.99
N GLU A 57 -13.57 -1.69 7.24
CA GLU A 57 -14.34 -2.31 8.31
C GLU A 57 -13.44 -3.20 9.15
N GLY A 58 -13.45 -3.00 10.47
CA GLY A 58 -12.68 -3.80 11.42
C GLY A 58 -11.85 -2.95 12.37
N GLU A 59 -10.80 -3.54 12.93
CA GLU A 59 -9.83 -2.81 13.74
C GLU A 59 -8.91 -1.96 12.85
N GLU A 60 -8.98 -0.64 12.99
CA GLU A 60 -8.22 0.34 12.20
C GLU A 60 -6.74 0.46 12.65
N ASN A 61 -6.07 -0.68 12.73
CA ASN A 61 -4.67 -0.78 13.11
C ASN A 61 -4.05 -2.11 12.63
N VAL A 62 -2.73 -2.13 12.54
CA VAL A 62 -1.95 -3.36 12.28
C VAL A 62 -1.37 -3.96 13.55
N ASN A 63 -2.09 -3.87 14.69
CA ASN A 63 -1.58 -4.34 15.98
C ASN A 63 -1.30 -5.85 16.00
N ALA A 64 -1.86 -6.64 15.07
CA ALA A 64 -1.48 -8.05 14.95
C ALA A 64 -0.01 -8.21 14.54
N VAL A 65 0.51 -7.30 13.71
CA VAL A 65 1.94 -7.23 13.35
C VAL A 65 2.78 -6.87 14.57
N GLU A 66 2.37 -5.85 15.32
CA GLU A 66 3.05 -5.43 16.56
C GLU A 66 3.15 -6.57 17.57
N ARG A 67 2.03 -7.25 17.83
CA ARG A 67 1.97 -8.38 18.76
C ARG A 67 2.78 -9.58 18.29
N ALA A 68 2.74 -9.90 17.00
CA ALA A 68 3.43 -11.07 16.46
C ALA A 68 4.96 -10.89 16.43
N PHE A 69 5.43 -9.67 16.24
CA PHE A 69 6.85 -9.38 16.05
C PHE A 69 7.54 -8.70 17.24
N ASP A 70 6.77 -8.24 18.23
CA ASP A 70 7.23 -7.43 19.37
C ASP A 70 7.92 -6.13 18.89
N ILE A 71 7.14 -5.30 18.18
CA ILE A 71 7.56 -4.02 17.61
C ILE A 71 6.45 -2.98 17.73
N MET A 72 6.84 -1.70 17.81
CA MET A 72 5.92 -0.57 17.64
C MET A 72 5.97 -0.11 16.19
N VAL A 73 4.85 -0.19 15.48
CA VAL A 73 4.75 0.19 14.07
C VAL A 73 4.52 1.70 13.95
N GLN A 74 5.08 2.32 12.90
CA GLN A 74 4.86 3.74 12.62
C GLN A 74 3.35 4.05 12.47
N PRO A 75 2.80 5.07 13.16
CA PRO A 75 1.37 5.40 13.12
C PRO A 75 0.80 5.59 11.70
N ALA A 76 1.62 6.11 10.78
CA ALA A 76 1.27 6.29 9.38
C ALA A 76 0.90 4.97 8.68
N LEU A 77 1.53 3.84 9.04
CA LEU A 77 1.24 2.52 8.46
C LEU A 77 -0.08 1.93 8.95
N HIS A 78 -0.50 2.25 10.18
CA HIS A 78 -1.84 1.91 10.64
C HIS A 78 -2.87 2.61 9.74
N ALA A 79 -2.71 3.93 9.56
CA ALA A 79 -3.60 4.68 8.67
C ALA A 79 -3.55 4.16 7.23
N PHE A 80 -2.36 3.90 6.68
CA PHE A 80 -2.20 3.46 5.29
C PHE A 80 -3.01 2.20 4.95
N TYR A 81 -2.98 1.18 5.81
CA TYR A 81 -3.68 -0.08 5.54
C TYR A 81 -5.13 -0.13 5.98
N THR A 82 -5.60 0.84 6.79
CA THR A 82 -6.94 0.81 7.36
C THR A 82 -7.77 2.06 7.10
N THR A 83 -7.35 2.92 6.17
CA THR A 83 -8.12 4.11 5.77
C THR A 83 -9.33 3.74 4.90
N GLN A 84 -9.18 2.72 4.06
CA GLN A 84 -10.18 2.28 3.09
C GLN A 84 -9.88 0.86 2.63
N PHE A 85 -10.87 0.20 2.04
CA PHE A 85 -10.63 -0.90 1.12
C PHE A 85 -10.45 -0.35 -0.31
N ALA A 86 -9.45 -0.82 -1.03
CA ALA A 86 -9.17 -0.44 -2.42
C ALA A 86 -8.33 -1.50 -3.11
N GLY A 87 -8.35 -1.51 -4.44
CA GLY A 87 -7.40 -2.29 -5.22
C GLY A 87 -6.03 -1.61 -5.28
N ASP A 88 -5.02 -2.36 -5.67
CA ASP A 88 -3.68 -1.83 -5.89
C ASP A 88 -3.69 -0.78 -7.01
N MET A 89 -2.88 0.26 -6.86
CA MET A 89 -2.89 1.43 -7.73
C MET A 89 -1.51 1.67 -8.34
N PRO A 90 -1.30 1.36 -9.64
CA PRO A 90 -0.13 1.81 -10.37
C PRO A 90 0.04 3.33 -10.30
N ALA A 91 1.25 3.76 -9.98
CA ALA A 91 1.58 5.15 -9.72
C ALA A 91 3.00 5.47 -10.16
N GLN A 92 3.32 6.76 -10.14
CA GLN A 92 4.66 7.27 -10.39
C GLN A 92 5.04 8.31 -9.34
N PHE A 93 6.23 8.14 -8.77
CA PHE A 93 6.89 9.11 -7.90
C PHE A 93 8.16 9.61 -8.59
N ALA A 94 8.20 10.87 -9.03
CA ALA A 94 9.25 11.37 -9.92
C ALA A 94 9.48 10.41 -11.11
N ASP A 95 10.65 9.78 -11.22
CA ASP A 95 10.96 8.80 -12.28
C ASP A 95 10.70 7.33 -11.87
N GLU A 96 10.30 7.08 -10.62
CA GLU A 96 10.06 5.75 -10.08
C GLU A 96 8.62 5.31 -10.36
N LYS A 97 8.46 4.26 -11.19
CA LYS A 97 7.19 3.56 -11.36
C LYS A 97 7.01 2.53 -10.25
N LEU A 98 5.80 2.45 -9.72
CA LEU A 98 5.45 1.57 -8.61
C LEU A 98 3.98 1.16 -8.67
N THR A 99 3.63 0.10 -7.96
CA THR A 99 2.24 -0.27 -7.67
C THR A 99 2.00 -0.08 -6.19
N LEU A 100 1.19 0.91 -5.83
CA LEU A 100 0.84 1.21 -4.45
C LEU A 100 -0.11 0.14 -3.94
N LEU A 101 0.33 -0.59 -2.91
CA LEU A 101 -0.42 -1.72 -2.35
C LEU A 101 -1.55 -1.22 -1.46
N GLN A 102 -2.70 -1.88 -1.52
CA GLN A 102 -3.87 -1.55 -0.70
C GLN A 102 -4.45 -2.81 -0.04
N THR A 103 -5.34 -2.58 0.93
CA THR A 103 -6.11 -3.65 1.55
C THR A 103 -7.38 -3.88 0.72
N TRP A 104 -7.54 -5.06 0.14
CA TRP A 104 -8.67 -5.31 -0.76
C TRP A 104 -9.98 -5.63 -0.02
N SER A 105 -9.90 -6.31 1.13
CA SER A 105 -11.03 -6.74 1.95
C SER A 105 -10.57 -7.13 3.36
N GLN A 106 -11.49 -7.49 4.25
CA GLN A 106 -11.15 -7.98 5.59
C GLN A 106 -10.28 -9.25 5.55
N ASP A 107 -10.57 -10.19 4.64
CA ASP A 107 -9.78 -11.41 4.48
C ASP A 107 -8.38 -11.12 3.95
N ASP A 108 -8.29 -10.18 3.01
CA ASP A 108 -7.03 -9.71 2.47
C ASP A 108 -6.19 -8.96 3.52
N PHE A 109 -6.83 -8.17 4.38
CA PHE A 109 -6.14 -7.48 5.48
C PHE A 109 -5.39 -8.44 6.41
N ARG A 110 -5.89 -9.66 6.61
CA ARG A 110 -5.16 -10.69 7.36
C ARG A 110 -3.90 -11.13 6.62
N ARG A 111 -3.99 -11.34 5.30
CA ARG A 111 -2.85 -11.72 4.45
C ARG A 111 -1.80 -10.61 4.39
N VAL A 112 -2.22 -9.35 4.28
CA VAL A 112 -1.33 -8.18 4.36
C VAL A 112 -0.51 -8.23 5.66
N GLN A 113 -1.16 -8.44 6.80
CA GLN A 113 -0.46 -8.52 8.08
C GLN A 113 0.49 -9.73 8.16
N GLU A 114 0.10 -10.90 7.64
CA GLU A 114 0.97 -12.08 7.55
C GLU A 114 2.21 -11.80 6.69
N ASN A 115 2.06 -11.11 5.56
CA ASN A 115 3.17 -10.73 4.69
C ASN A 115 4.11 -9.72 5.36
N LEU A 116 3.56 -8.74 6.07
CA LEU A 116 4.35 -7.76 6.84
C LEU A 116 5.17 -8.46 7.95
N ILE A 117 4.57 -9.43 8.65
CA ILE A 117 5.29 -10.24 9.65
C ILE A 117 6.42 -11.04 8.99
N GLY A 118 6.14 -11.71 7.86
CA GLY A 118 7.16 -12.47 7.11
C GLY A 118 8.34 -11.62 6.66
N HIS A 119 8.08 -10.39 6.21
CA HIS A 119 9.10 -9.41 5.85
C HIS A 119 9.98 -9.03 7.04
N LEU A 120 9.35 -8.64 8.16
CA LEU A 120 10.05 -8.29 9.40
C LEU A 120 10.91 -9.44 9.94
N VAL A 121 10.40 -10.68 9.90
CA VAL A 121 11.16 -11.89 10.29
C VAL A 121 12.42 -12.05 9.44
N THR A 122 12.31 -11.86 8.13
CA THR A 122 13.45 -11.93 7.22
C THR A 122 14.48 -10.85 7.52
N GLN A 123 14.04 -9.61 7.76
CA GLN A 123 14.90 -8.49 8.11
C GLN A 123 15.64 -8.73 9.43
N LYS A 124 14.96 -9.23 10.47
CA LYS A 124 15.60 -9.56 11.76
C LYS A 124 16.62 -10.68 11.64
N ARG A 125 16.33 -11.73 10.86
CA ARG A 125 17.30 -12.81 10.57
C ARG A 125 18.57 -12.26 9.92
N LEU A 126 18.43 -11.29 9.01
CA LEU A 126 19.54 -10.65 8.30
C LEU A 126 20.15 -9.45 9.03
N LYS A 127 19.68 -9.13 10.25
CA LYS A 127 20.10 -7.96 11.04
C LYS A 127 19.98 -6.65 10.26
N LEU A 128 18.89 -6.50 9.51
CA LEU A 128 18.54 -5.30 8.77
C LEU A 128 17.62 -4.40 9.63
N PRO A 129 17.68 -3.06 9.45
CA PRO A 129 16.74 -2.18 10.15
C PRO A 129 15.30 -2.44 9.68
N PRO A 130 14.31 -2.45 10.58
CA PRO A 130 12.94 -2.83 10.23
C PRO A 130 12.28 -1.81 9.29
N THR A 131 11.54 -2.32 8.31
CA THR A 131 10.72 -1.52 7.39
C THR A 131 9.42 -2.28 7.13
N LEU A 132 8.40 -1.58 6.64
CA LEU A 132 7.16 -2.20 6.17
C LEU A 132 6.90 -1.68 4.76
N PHE A 133 6.84 -2.60 3.80
CA PHE A 133 6.65 -2.28 2.38
C PHE A 133 5.25 -1.71 2.15
N ILE A 134 5.10 -0.77 1.21
CA ILE A 134 3.85 -0.10 0.84
C ILE A 134 3.62 -0.09 -0.66
N ALA A 135 4.66 -0.35 -1.46
CA ALA A 135 4.54 -0.48 -2.91
C ALA A 135 5.58 -1.45 -3.48
N THR A 136 5.23 -2.10 -4.58
CA THR A 136 6.14 -2.93 -5.38
C THR A 136 6.62 -2.17 -6.61
N GLN A 137 7.72 -2.64 -7.20
CA GLN A 137 8.24 -2.15 -8.48
C GLN A 137 8.35 -3.31 -9.47
N GLU A 138 8.66 -3.01 -10.74
CA GLU A 138 8.88 -4.03 -11.79
C GLU A 138 10.02 -4.99 -11.43
N ASN A 139 11.06 -4.48 -10.76
CA ASN A 139 12.10 -5.32 -10.17
C ASN A 139 11.57 -5.92 -8.85
N GLU A 140 11.29 -7.22 -8.84
CA GLU A 140 10.74 -7.94 -7.67
C GLU A 140 11.64 -7.87 -6.42
N LEU A 141 12.93 -7.55 -6.57
CA LEU A 141 13.85 -7.36 -5.46
C LEU A 141 13.82 -5.95 -4.88
N GLU A 142 13.19 -4.99 -5.55
CA GLU A 142 13.05 -3.60 -5.11
C GLU A 142 11.61 -3.32 -4.65
N VAL A 143 11.49 -2.77 -3.44
CA VAL A 143 10.21 -2.35 -2.88
C VAL A 143 10.34 -0.96 -2.29
N ILE A 144 9.21 -0.26 -2.21
CA ILE A 144 9.11 1.00 -1.48
C ILE A 144 8.46 0.70 -0.13
N SER A 145 9.08 1.19 0.93
CA SER A 145 8.71 0.90 2.31
C SER A 145 8.76 2.14 3.19
N VAL A 146 8.08 2.08 4.34
CA VAL A 146 8.31 3.02 5.42
C VAL A 146 9.40 2.46 6.33
N CYS A 147 10.45 3.25 6.59
CA CYS A 147 11.47 2.95 7.58
C CYS A 147 10.84 3.02 8.97
N ASN A 148 10.80 1.90 9.70
CA ASN A 148 10.09 1.88 10.99
C ASN A 148 10.83 2.67 12.08
N LEU A 149 12.11 3.03 11.86
CA LEU A 149 12.90 3.84 12.79
C LEU A 149 12.68 5.35 12.60
N SER A 150 12.59 5.82 11.35
CA SER A 150 12.54 7.26 11.04
C SER A 150 11.17 7.74 10.55
N GLY A 151 10.31 6.85 10.05
CA GLY A 151 9.06 7.21 9.39
C GLY A 151 9.22 7.66 7.93
N GLU A 152 10.45 7.73 7.43
CA GLU A 152 10.76 8.08 6.05
C GLU A 152 10.27 7.00 5.08
N VAL A 153 9.83 7.43 3.90
CA VAL A 153 9.57 6.52 2.78
C VAL A 153 10.87 6.28 2.04
N ILE A 154 11.22 5.02 1.85
CA ILE A 154 12.48 4.59 1.24
C ILE A 154 12.22 3.59 0.12
N LYS A 155 13.08 3.61 -0.90
CA LYS A 155 13.29 2.48 -1.81
C LYS A 155 14.34 1.56 -1.19
N GLU A 156 14.08 0.26 -1.12
CA GLU A 156 15.04 -0.72 -0.60
C GLU A 156 15.17 -1.94 -1.51
N THR A 157 16.38 -2.52 -1.53
CA THR A 157 16.61 -3.84 -2.13
C THR A 157 16.49 -4.91 -1.05
N LEU A 158 15.53 -5.82 -1.22
CA LEU A 158 15.22 -6.88 -0.26
C LEU A 158 16.46 -7.70 0.10
N GLY A 159 16.62 -7.96 1.39
CA GLY A 159 17.75 -8.74 1.92
C GLY A 159 19.08 -7.97 2.04
N THR A 160 19.12 -6.68 1.69
CA THR A 160 20.33 -5.85 1.75
C THR A 160 20.15 -4.61 2.64
N ARG A 161 21.23 -3.83 2.81
CA ARG A 161 21.19 -2.51 3.45
C ARG A 161 21.07 -1.36 2.45
N ASN A 162 20.89 -1.66 1.15
CA ASN A 162 20.80 -0.65 0.11
C ASN A 162 19.44 0.03 0.19
N ARG A 163 19.46 1.33 0.50
CA ARG A 163 18.28 2.15 0.75
C ARG A 163 18.48 3.55 0.18
N THR A 164 17.44 4.10 -0.41
CA THR A 164 17.39 5.49 -0.87
C THR A 164 16.13 6.14 -0.31
N VAL A 165 16.28 7.28 0.36
CA VAL A 165 15.13 8.04 0.88
C VAL A 165 14.39 8.71 -0.29
N LEU A 166 13.07 8.51 -0.34
CA LEU A 166 12.18 9.10 -1.35
C LEU A 166 11.41 10.30 -0.79
N ALA A 167 10.93 10.21 0.45
CA ALA A 167 10.20 11.28 1.12
C ALA A 167 10.39 11.23 2.63
N ALA A 168 10.25 12.38 3.30
CA ALA A 168 10.44 12.45 4.75
C ALA A 168 9.28 11.82 5.52
N THR A 169 8.07 11.79 4.94
CA THR A 169 6.88 11.16 5.54
C THR A 169 6.02 10.45 4.49
N LEU A 170 5.17 9.53 4.93
CA LEU A 170 4.22 8.84 4.07
C LEU A 170 3.18 9.80 3.47
N ALA A 171 2.71 10.79 4.22
CA ALA A 171 1.79 11.80 3.72
C ALA A 171 2.40 12.63 2.56
N GLU A 172 3.67 13.04 2.69
CA GLU A 172 4.39 13.75 1.62
C GLU A 172 4.59 12.88 0.38
N PHE A 173 4.91 11.60 0.56
CA PHE A 173 5.04 10.65 -0.54
C PHE A 173 3.73 10.52 -1.33
N LEU A 174 2.62 10.24 -0.63
CA LEU A 174 1.29 10.08 -1.23
C LEU A 174 0.79 11.36 -1.93
N THR A 175 1.15 12.54 -1.39
CA THR A 175 0.81 13.83 -1.99
C THR A 175 1.50 14.03 -3.34
N GLN A 176 2.72 13.52 -3.49
CA GLN A 176 3.54 13.67 -4.70
C GLN A 176 3.31 12.56 -5.74
N LEU A 177 2.56 11.50 -5.41
CA LEU A 177 2.23 10.44 -6.35
C LEU A 177 1.32 10.94 -7.47
N ASN A 178 1.65 10.52 -8.70
CA ASN A 178 0.82 10.68 -9.88
C ASN A 178 0.23 9.33 -10.27
N PRO A 179 -1.07 9.25 -10.63
CA PRO A 179 -1.66 8.03 -11.21
C PRO A 179 -0.91 7.58 -12.47
N LEU A 180 -0.71 6.27 -12.62
CA LEU A 180 -0.17 5.66 -13.83
C LEU A 180 -1.23 4.72 -14.43
N LEU A 181 -1.58 4.93 -15.70
CA LEU A 181 -2.64 4.22 -16.42
C LEU A 181 -2.17 3.68 -17.77
#